data_AF-A0A951EX41-F1
#
_entry.id   AF-A0A951EX41-F1
#
_cell.length_a   1.000
_cell.length_b   1.000
_cell.length_c   1.000
_cell.angle_alpha   90.00
_cell.angle_beta   90.00
_cell.angle_gamma   90.00
#
_symmetry.space_group_name_H-M   'P 1'
#
loop_
_entity.id
_entity.type
_entity.pdbx_description
1 polymer ?
#
loop_
_entity_poly.entity_id
_entity_poly.type
_entity_poly.pdbx_seq_one_letter_code
_entity_poly.pdbx_strand_id
1 'polypeptide(L)'
;ALAAGHVSVVVLRQGYSINVLGRLTDVPEVCSIFCASGNPVQVVVAESAQGRGVIGVIDGFAPQGVEVAEDVEKRRGFLRMIGYKR
;
A
#
# COMPACT_ATOMS: atom_id res chain seq x y z
N ALA A 1 -1.29 -11.69 15.57
CA ALA A 1 -2.25 -10.61 15.27
C ALA A 1 -3.06 -10.92 14.01
N LEU A 2 -2.46 -10.96 12.82
CA LEU A 2 -3.17 -11.18 11.54
C LEU A 2 -3.79 -12.58 11.40
N ALA A 3 -3.00 -13.64 11.58
CA ALA A 3 -3.43 -15.04 11.68
C ALA A 3 -4.42 -15.53 10.59
N ALA A 4 -4.28 -15.01 9.36
CA ALA A 4 -5.02 -15.48 8.18
C ALA A 4 -4.10 -16.36 7.32
N GLY A 5 -4.64 -17.48 6.82
CA GLY A 5 -3.89 -18.41 5.96
C GLY A 5 -3.55 -17.80 4.61
N HIS A 6 -2.40 -18.19 4.04
CA HIS A 6 -1.89 -17.71 2.74
C HIS A 6 -1.71 -16.18 2.64
N VAL A 7 -1.55 -15.49 3.77
CA VAL A 7 -1.22 -14.07 3.79
C VAL A 7 0.26 -13.87 4.12
N SER A 8 0.96 -13.18 3.23
CA SER A 8 2.37 -12.82 3.41
C SER A 8 2.48 -11.33 3.76
N VAL A 9 3.44 -10.99 4.65
CA VAL A 9 3.74 -9.61 5.03
C VAL A 9 5.18 -9.31 4.69
N VAL A 10 5.41 -8.27 3.88
CA VAL A 10 6.74 -7.79 3.50
C VAL A 10 7.03 -6.49 4.25
N VAL A 11 8.14 -6.46 4.99
CA VAL A 11 8.64 -5.25 5.66
C VAL A 11 9.89 -4.78 4.94
N LEU A 12 9.88 -3.53 4.49
CA LEU A 12 10.96 -2.94 3.71
C LEU A 12 11.60 -1.78 4.48
N ARG A 13 12.93 -1.68 4.43
CA ARG A 13 13.72 -0.53 4.88
C ARG A 13 14.74 -0.20 3.79
N GLN A 14 15.13 1.08 3.68
CA GLN A 14 16.09 1.55 2.66
C GLN A 14 15.62 1.28 1.22
N GLY A 15 14.32 1.44 0.97
CA GLY A 15 13.70 1.32 -0.35
C GLY A 15 12.22 1.68 -0.26
N TYR A 16 11.57 1.83 -1.40
CA TYR A 16 10.15 2.14 -1.50
C TYR A 16 9.39 0.98 -2.16
N SER A 17 8.09 0.86 -1.86
CA SER A 17 7.23 -0.17 -2.44
C SER A 17 7.29 -0.18 -3.98
N ILE A 18 7.34 1.00 -4.60
CA ILE A 18 7.46 1.16 -6.06
C ILE A 18 8.70 0.50 -6.67
N ASN A 19 9.74 0.22 -5.89
CA ASN A 19 10.95 -0.46 -6.37
C ASN A 19 10.74 -1.97 -6.55
N VAL A 20 9.79 -2.57 -5.83
CA VAL A 20 9.60 -4.02 -5.74
C VAL A 20 8.21 -4.49 -6.13
N LEU A 21 7.21 -3.59 -6.16
CA LEU A 21 5.81 -3.96 -6.35
C LEU A 21 5.58 -4.75 -7.63
N GLY A 22 6.18 -4.33 -8.76
CA GLY A 22 6.08 -5.06 -10.02
C GLY A 22 6.59 -6.49 -9.91
N ARG A 23 7.75 -6.69 -9.25
CA ARG A 23 8.34 -8.03 -9.07
C ARG A 23 7.51 -8.93 -8.18
N LEU A 24 6.84 -8.37 -7.17
CA LEU A 24 5.92 -9.13 -6.33
C LEU A 24 4.66 -9.54 -7.11
N THR A 25 4.12 -8.65 -7.94
CA THR A 25 2.99 -8.97 -8.82
C THR A 25 3.33 -10.04 -9.85
N ASP A 26 4.58 -10.08 -10.32
CA ASP A 26 5.04 -11.07 -11.31
C ASP A 26 5.28 -12.48 -10.72
N VAL A 27 5.24 -12.65 -9.39
CA VAL A 27 5.40 -13.97 -8.76
C VAL A 27 4.15 -14.82 -9.02
N PRO A 28 4.28 -16.02 -9.62
CA PRO A 28 3.12 -16.86 -9.97
C PRO A 28 2.21 -17.22 -8.79
N GLU A 29 2.76 -17.33 -7.58
CA GLU A 29 2.04 -17.66 -6.36
C GLU A 29 1.33 -16.46 -5.70
N VAL A 30 1.60 -15.22 -6.13
CA VAL A 30 0.99 -14.02 -5.56
C VAL A 30 -0.34 -13.74 -6.23
N CYS A 31 -1.43 -13.99 -5.51
CA CYS A 31 -2.79 -13.77 -6.04
C CYS A 31 -3.23 -12.30 -5.99
N SER A 32 -2.83 -11.56 -4.95
CA SER A 32 -3.25 -10.17 -4.74
C SER A 32 -2.32 -9.43 -3.78
N ILE A 33 -2.29 -8.10 -3.92
CA ILE A 33 -1.59 -7.20 -3.00
C ILE A 33 -2.65 -6.29 -2.36
N PHE A 34 -2.82 -6.38 -1.05
CA PHE A 34 -3.83 -5.62 -0.31
C PHE A 34 -3.40 -4.17 -0.01
N CYS A 35 -2.11 -3.94 0.30
CA CYS A 35 -1.58 -2.62 0.64
C CYS A 35 -0.04 -2.62 0.50
N ALA A 36 0.54 -1.49 0.11
CA ALA A 36 1.99 -1.28 0.05
C ALA A 36 2.32 0.19 0.33
N SER A 37 2.50 0.54 1.61
CA SER A 37 2.53 1.93 2.08
C SER A 37 3.55 2.16 3.19
N GLY A 38 3.92 3.43 3.38
CA GLY A 38 4.70 3.92 4.53
C GLY A 38 3.84 4.55 5.64
N ASN A 39 2.52 4.56 5.47
CA ASN A 39 1.56 5.10 6.44
C ASN A 39 1.32 4.13 7.61
N PRO A 40 0.64 4.56 8.68
CA PRO A 40 -0.02 3.65 9.61
C PRO A 40 -1.02 2.75 8.86
N VAL A 41 -0.98 1.45 9.12
CA VAL A 41 -1.82 0.46 8.43
C VAL A 41 -2.57 -0.40 9.44
N GLN A 42 -3.86 -0.62 9.19
CA GLN A 42 -4.69 -1.60 9.88
C GLN A 42 -5.26 -2.62 8.90
N VAL A 43 -5.22 -3.91 9.25
CA VAL A 43 -5.81 -4.97 8.44
C VAL A 43 -7.15 -5.39 9.05
N VAL A 44 -8.20 -5.38 8.23
CA VAL A 44 -9.54 -5.82 8.63
C VAL A 44 -9.65 -7.32 8.38
N VAL A 45 -9.88 -8.08 9.45
CA VAL A 45 -9.93 -9.54 9.44
C VAL A 45 -11.32 -10.00 9.79
N ALA A 46 -11.90 -10.86 8.96
CA ALA A 46 -13.09 -11.62 9.28
C ALA A 46 -12.69 -13.00 9.82
N GLU A 47 -13.46 -13.49 10.80
CA GLU A 47 -13.25 -14.81 11.41
C GLU A 47 -14.54 -15.64 11.32
N SER A 48 -14.36 -16.92 11.01
CA SER A 48 -15.42 -17.94 11.01
C SER A 48 -14.96 -19.16 11.79
N ALA A 49 -15.82 -20.17 11.94
CA ALA A 49 -15.46 -21.44 12.57
C ALA A 49 -14.29 -22.17 11.87
N GLN A 50 -14.07 -21.92 10.57
CA GLN A 50 -12.97 -22.54 9.82
C GLN A 50 -11.63 -21.79 10.02
N GLY A 51 -11.67 -20.46 10.19
CA GLY A 51 -10.46 -19.65 10.26
C GLY A 51 -10.69 -18.19 9.89
N ARG A 52 -9.60 -17.49 9.53
CA ARG A 52 -9.56 -16.04 9.30
C ARG A 52 -9.20 -15.69 7.87
N GLY A 53 -9.79 -14.61 7.37
CA GLY A 53 -9.52 -14.05 6.05
C GLY A 53 -9.41 -12.51 6.10
N VAL A 54 -8.56 -11.95 5.22
CA VAL A 54 -8.43 -10.50 5.05
C VAL A 54 -9.55 -10.01 4.13
N ILE A 55 -10.33 -9.04 4.61
CA ILE A 55 -11.43 -8.45 3.84
C ILE A 55 -11.16 -7.00 3.43
N GLY A 56 -10.10 -6.39 3.96
CA GLY A 56 -9.71 -5.02 3.60
C GLY A 56 -8.55 -4.49 4.41
N VAL A 57 -8.08 -3.30 4.03
CA VAL A 57 -7.00 -2.58 4.70
C VAL A 57 -7.41 -1.11 4.84
N ILE A 58 -7.08 -0.53 5.98
CA ILE A 58 -7.14 0.92 6.22
C ILE A 58 -5.70 1.43 6.12
N ASP A 59 -5.40 2.17 5.05
CA ASP A 59 -4.08 2.74 4.74
C ASP A 59 -4.10 4.25 4.98
N GLY A 60 -3.50 4.67 6.09
CA GLY A 60 -3.47 6.08 6.47
C GLY A 60 -4.83 6.62 6.89
N PHE A 61 -5.17 7.79 6.38
CA PHE A 61 -6.29 8.61 6.86
C PHE A 61 -7.23 9.00 5.72
N ALA A 62 -8.48 9.32 6.07
CA ALA A 62 -9.48 9.80 5.12
C ALA A 62 -9.08 11.15 4.50
N PRO A 63 -9.43 11.40 3.22
CA PRO A 63 -9.16 12.67 2.56
C PRO A 63 -9.86 13.83 3.30
N GLN A 64 -9.19 14.97 3.39
CA GLN A 64 -9.71 16.17 4.05
C GLN A 64 -10.29 17.21 3.08
N GLY A 65 -10.18 16.97 1.77
CA GLY A 65 -10.63 17.87 0.72
C GLY A 65 -10.19 17.41 -0.67
N VAL A 66 -10.44 18.26 -1.67
CA VAL A 66 -10.02 18.06 -3.07
C VAL A 66 -8.87 19.01 -3.38
N GLU A 67 -7.88 18.53 -4.12
CA GLU A 67 -6.73 19.35 -4.53
C GLU A 67 -7.15 20.57 -5.38
N VAL A 68 -6.56 21.73 -5.10
CA VAL A 68 -6.71 22.93 -5.94
C VAL A 68 -5.53 23.08 -6.92
N ALA A 69 -5.62 24.04 -7.84
CA ALA A 69 -4.58 24.25 -8.86
C ALA A 69 -3.16 24.45 -8.26
N GLU A 70 -3.06 25.11 -7.11
CA GLU A 70 -1.80 25.28 -6.40
C GLU A 70 -1.22 23.95 -5.87
N ASP A 71 -2.07 23.06 -5.35
CA ASP A 71 -1.65 21.74 -4.86
C ASP A 71 -1.15 20.84 -6.00
N VAL A 72 -1.80 20.93 -7.17
CA VAL A 72 -1.39 20.23 -8.39
C VAL A 72 0.02 20.64 -8.81
N GLU A 73 0.30 21.95 -8.83
CA GLU A 73 1.63 22.45 -9.18
C GLU A 73 2.67 22.04 -8.14
N LYS A 74 2.34 22.07 -6.84
CA LYS A 74 3.20 21.58 -5.77
C LYS A 74 3.56 20.11 -5.93
N ARG A 75 2.59 19.21 -6.12
CA ARG A 75 2.88 17.76 -6.24
C ARG A 75 3.65 17.43 -7.51
N ARG A 76 3.39 18.13 -8.63
CA ARG A 76 4.15 17.95 -9.87
C ARG A 76 5.58 18.46 -9.74
N GLY A 77 5.76 19.62 -9.12
CA GLY A 77 7.06 20.18 -8.78
C GLY A 77 7.87 19.26 -7.88
N PHE A 78 7.22 18.70 -6.85
CA PHE A 78 7.85 17.74 -5.94
C PHE A 78 8.39 16.51 -6.70
N LEU A 79 7.60 15.88 -7.58
CA LEU A 79 8.05 14.73 -8.36
C LEU A 79 9.27 15.03 -9.26
N ARG A 80 9.38 16.25 -9.79
CA ARG A 80 10.58 16.70 -10.54
C ARG A 80 11.77 16.92 -9.61
N MET A 81 11.54 17.54 -8.46
CA MET A 81 12.59 17.78 -7.44
C MET A 81 13.20 16.47 -6.94
N ILE A 82 12.40 15.45 -6.70
CA ILE A 82 12.88 14.12 -6.28
C ILE A 82 13.33 13.23 -7.46
N GLY A 83 13.40 13.77 -8.68
CA GLY A 83 14.00 13.12 -9.84
C GLY A 83 13.15 12.05 -10.55
N TYR A 84 11.86 11.91 -10.19
CA TYR A 84 10.97 10.90 -10.81
C TYR A 84 10.32 11.38 -12.12
N LYS A 85 10.32 12.69 -12.37
CA LYS A 85 9.79 13.30 -13.59
C LYS A 85 10.74 14.37 -14.10
N ARG A 86 10.69 14.63 -15.41
CA ARG A 86 11.35 15.78 -16.06
C ARG A 86 10.33 16.88 -16.27
#